data_AF-A0A2T4DKX1-F1
#
_entry.id   AF-A0A2T4DKX1-F1
#
_cell.length_a   1.000
_cell.length_b   1.000
_cell.length_c   1.000
_cell.angle_alpha   90.00
_cell.angle_beta   90.00
_cell.angle_gamma   90.00
#
_symmetry.space_group_name_H-M   'P 1'
#
loop_
_entity.id
_entity.type
_entity.pdbx_description
1 polymer ?
#
loop_
_entity_poly.entity_id
_entity_poly.type
_entity_poly.pdbx_seq_one_letter_code
_entity_poly.pdbx_strand_id
1 'polypeptide(L)'
;ALSYFGTDQSQVARYLSGKTLTESRLGLMFNGLLKIPMQFIILFIGVMVFVFYQFNQSPLFFNESAVAQVYANPENKEKFQSIETAYAKIFEEKRDKVETLALSEDDTEIERLKEDIKNIEQEEEKLRDEAKSVIQSTNPNLETNDTDYVFISFVMQYLPAGIIGLLLAVIFSAAMSSTASELNALASTTIIDIYKRNIKKDGSEKHYLVASKLFTLFWGLVAVSFATFAGLLDNLIQAVNILGSIFYGTILGIFLVGFFIKKIGGDAVFIGALIAQAIVLYFHFYTDLAYLWFNVVGCGAVIIISWFIEIIKNRNS
;
A
#
# COMPACT_ATOMS: atom_id res chain seq x y z
N ALA A 1 2.37 -12.65 -4.45
CA ALA A 1 3.12 -13.40 -3.43
C ALA A 1 4.40 -14.04 -3.97
N LEU A 2 4.34 -14.92 -4.99
CA LEU A 2 5.53 -15.65 -5.47
C LEU A 2 6.64 -14.73 -6.01
N SER A 3 6.30 -13.68 -6.76
CA SER A 3 7.28 -12.67 -7.19
C SER A 3 7.87 -11.91 -6.02
N TYR A 4 7.02 -11.37 -5.14
CA TYR A 4 7.46 -10.64 -3.94
C TYR A 4 8.42 -11.45 -3.04
N PHE A 5 8.15 -12.73 -2.79
CA PHE A 5 9.01 -13.53 -1.92
C PHE A 5 10.19 -14.21 -2.63
N GLY A 6 10.06 -14.51 -3.92
CA GLY A 6 11.03 -15.28 -4.68
C GLY A 6 11.95 -14.46 -5.58
N THR A 7 11.55 -13.24 -5.93
CA THR A 7 12.24 -12.41 -6.94
C THR A 7 12.58 -11.01 -6.45
N ASP A 8 11.97 -10.54 -5.36
CA ASP A 8 12.25 -9.22 -4.80
C ASP A 8 13.53 -9.24 -3.95
N GLN A 9 14.47 -8.35 -4.27
CA GLN A 9 15.76 -8.29 -3.61
C GLN A 9 15.67 -7.95 -2.12
N SER A 10 14.67 -7.16 -1.69
CA SER A 10 14.47 -6.81 -0.28
C SER A 10 14.16 -8.02 0.59
N GLN A 11 13.55 -9.06 0.00
CA GLN A 11 13.23 -10.33 0.67
C GLN A 11 14.32 -11.37 0.44
N VAL A 12 14.75 -11.56 -0.80
CA VAL A 12 15.75 -12.58 -1.18
C VAL A 12 17.06 -12.39 -0.40
N ALA A 13 17.50 -11.15 -0.21
CA ALA A 13 18.71 -10.85 0.56
C ALA A 13 18.64 -11.38 2.02
N ARG A 14 17.46 -11.37 2.65
CA ARG A 14 17.27 -11.87 4.02
C ARG A 14 17.49 -13.37 4.12
N TYR A 15 17.11 -14.11 3.08
CA TYR A 15 17.29 -15.56 3.02
C TYR A 15 18.73 -15.94 2.68
N LEU A 16 19.40 -15.16 1.83
CA LEU A 16 20.81 -15.38 1.49
C LEU A 16 21.77 -15.11 2.65
N SER A 17 21.36 -14.28 3.63
CA SER A 17 22.15 -14.00 4.84
C SER A 17 21.99 -15.05 5.96
N GLY A 18 21.15 -16.08 5.78
CA GLY A 18 21.00 -17.15 6.77
C GLY A 18 22.28 -17.97 6.93
N LYS A 19 22.59 -18.43 8.16
CA LYS A 19 23.85 -19.18 8.39
C LYS A 19 23.82 -20.54 7.71
N THR A 20 22.64 -21.13 7.59
CA THR A 20 22.43 -22.41 6.89
C THR A 20 21.20 -22.38 6.00
N LEU A 21 21.15 -23.29 5.04
CA LEU A 21 19.98 -23.49 4.18
C LEU A 21 18.73 -23.84 4.99
N THR A 22 18.88 -24.64 6.05
CA THR A 22 17.78 -25.03 6.94
C THR A 22 17.20 -23.83 7.68
N GLU A 23 18.04 -22.98 8.26
CA GLU A 23 17.59 -21.74 8.93
C GLU A 23 16.91 -20.79 7.95
N SER A 24 17.43 -20.67 6.73
CA SER A 24 16.85 -19.81 5.69
C SER A 24 15.45 -20.27 5.28
N ARG A 25 15.25 -21.59 5.12
CA ARG A 25 13.94 -22.21 4.85
C ARG A 25 12.97 -22.04 6.02
N LEU A 26 13.47 -22.23 7.24
CA LEU A 26 12.67 -22.06 8.44
C LEU A 26 12.21 -20.60 8.60
N GLY A 27 13.10 -19.64 8.38
CA GLY A 27 12.77 -18.21 8.39
C GLY A 27 11.73 -17.82 7.34
N LEU A 28 11.83 -18.39 6.13
CA LEU A 28 10.82 -18.28 5.08
C LEU A 28 9.45 -18.79 5.53
N MET A 29 9.42 -20.00 6.11
CA MET A 29 8.19 -20.62 6.61
C MET A 29 7.56 -19.81 7.74
N PHE A 30 8.35 -19.34 8.70
CA PHE A 30 7.87 -18.47 9.78
C PHE A 30 7.32 -17.15 9.25
N ASN A 31 7.97 -16.53 8.26
CA ASN A 31 7.46 -15.31 7.65
C ASN A 31 6.07 -15.53 7.01
N GLY A 32 5.92 -16.61 6.24
CA GLY A 32 4.63 -16.97 5.64
C GLY A 32 3.56 -17.27 6.70
N LEU A 33 3.91 -18.04 7.73
CA LEU A 33 3.00 -18.43 8.80
C LEU A 33 2.52 -17.23 9.61
N LEU A 34 3.43 -16.32 9.99
CA LEU A 34 3.11 -15.16 10.84
C LEU A 34 2.29 -14.08 10.10
N LYS A 35 2.35 -14.02 8.76
CA LYS A 35 1.56 -13.07 7.99
C LYS A 35 0.06 -13.31 8.09
N ILE A 36 -0.37 -14.58 8.19
CA ILE A 36 -1.79 -14.93 8.26
C ILE A 36 -2.47 -14.33 9.52
N PRO A 37 -2.02 -14.62 10.75
CA PRO A 37 -2.62 -14.04 11.95
C PRO A 37 -2.40 -12.52 12.02
N MET A 38 -1.26 -12.01 11.53
CA MET A 38 -1.00 -10.57 11.49
C MET A 38 -2.05 -9.83 10.67
N GLN A 39 -2.38 -10.33 9.47
CA GLN A 39 -3.41 -9.72 8.63
C GLN A 39 -4.78 -9.77 9.29
N PHE A 40 -5.11 -10.88 9.96
CA PHE A 40 -6.35 -11.00 10.72
C PHE A 40 -6.42 -9.96 11.84
N ILE A 41 -5.33 -9.76 12.60
CA ILE A 41 -5.27 -8.76 13.67
C ILE A 41 -5.46 -7.35 13.12
N ILE A 42 -4.81 -7.00 12.01
CA ILE A 42 -4.95 -5.67 11.41
C ILE A 42 -6.40 -5.40 10.99
N LEU A 43 -7.03 -6.36 10.29
CA LEU A 43 -8.43 -6.23 9.88
C LEU A 43 -9.37 -6.20 11.09
N PHE A 44 -9.12 -7.05 12.08
CA PHE A 44 -9.89 -7.10 13.31
C PHE A 44 -9.84 -5.76 14.05
N ILE A 45 -8.66 -5.15 14.20
CA ILE A 45 -8.51 -3.82 14.80
C ILE A 45 -9.33 -2.79 14.01
N GLY A 46 -9.27 -2.80 12.67
CA GLY A 46 -10.08 -1.91 11.84
C GLY A 46 -11.59 -2.06 12.07
N VAL A 47 -12.09 -3.30 12.13
CA VAL A 47 -13.49 -3.59 12.44
C VAL A 47 -13.85 -3.13 13.86
N MET A 48 -12.96 -3.34 14.84
CA MET A 48 -13.19 -2.89 16.22
C MET A 48 -13.25 -1.37 16.32
N VAL A 49 -12.38 -0.63 15.61
CA VAL A 49 -12.42 0.84 15.56
C VAL A 49 -13.69 1.33 14.86
N PHE A 50 -14.12 0.66 13.79
CA PHE A 50 -15.40 0.95 13.13
C PHE A 50 -16.58 0.76 14.09
N VAL A 51 -16.66 -0.39 14.77
CA VAL A 51 -17.71 -0.67 15.77
C VAL A 51 -17.65 0.33 16.92
N PHE A 52 -16.45 0.69 17.39
CA PHE A 52 -16.29 1.68 18.45
C PHE A 52 -16.91 3.04 18.09
N TYR A 53 -16.72 3.50 16.85
CA TYR A 53 -17.30 4.74 16.34
C TYR A 53 -18.79 4.66 16.02
N GLN A 54 -19.43 3.48 16.11
CA GLN A 54 -20.90 3.40 16.08
C GLN A 54 -21.52 3.83 17.42
N PHE A 55 -20.76 3.77 18.52
CA PHE A 55 -21.24 4.12 19.86
C PHE A 55 -20.59 5.39 20.42
N ASN A 56 -19.43 5.77 19.91
CA ASN A 56 -18.71 6.98 20.27
C ASN A 56 -18.62 7.90 19.07
N GLN A 57 -18.95 9.18 19.23
CA GLN A 57 -18.96 10.11 18.11
C GLN A 57 -17.54 10.28 17.54
N SER A 58 -17.38 9.99 16.25
CA SER A 58 -16.15 10.30 15.52
C SER A 58 -16.07 11.81 15.21
N PRO A 59 -14.88 12.40 15.02
CA PRO A 59 -14.81 13.73 14.46
C PRO A 59 -15.40 13.74 13.04
N LEU A 60 -15.98 14.89 12.65
CA LEU A 60 -16.50 15.09 11.29
C LEU A 60 -15.39 14.94 10.24
N PHE A 61 -14.19 15.41 10.57
CA PHE A 61 -12.96 15.28 9.78
C PHE A 61 -11.77 15.00 10.71
N PHE A 62 -11.00 13.94 10.45
CA PHE A 62 -9.94 13.42 11.30
C PHE A 62 -8.62 14.21 11.19
N ASN A 63 -8.35 14.86 10.06
CA ASN A 63 -7.14 15.66 9.89
C ASN A 63 -7.25 16.99 10.63
N GLU A 64 -6.78 17.01 11.87
CA GLU A 64 -6.81 18.18 12.76
C GLU A 64 -6.09 19.41 12.16
N SER A 65 -5.06 19.22 11.33
CA SER A 65 -4.35 20.33 10.69
C SER A 65 -5.21 21.04 9.65
N ALA A 66 -5.99 20.28 8.88
CA ALA A 66 -6.95 20.84 7.93
C ALA A 66 -8.08 21.57 8.66
N VAL A 67 -8.64 20.95 9.71
CA VAL A 67 -9.69 21.56 10.55
C VAL A 67 -9.18 22.87 11.18
N ALA A 68 -7.96 22.89 11.73
CA ALA A 68 -7.39 24.10 12.30
C ALA A 68 -7.30 25.27 11.29
N GLN A 69 -7.04 24.98 10.02
CA GLN A 69 -7.02 26.00 8.96
C GLN A 69 -8.43 26.51 8.62
N VAL A 70 -9.44 25.63 8.58
CA VAL A 70 -10.85 26.03 8.41
C VAL A 70 -11.26 26.99 9.53
N TYR A 71 -10.92 26.65 10.77
CA TYR A 71 -11.23 27.46 11.95
C TYR A 71 -10.52 28.82 12.00
N ALA A 72 -9.44 28.99 11.23
CA ALA A 72 -8.74 30.27 11.11
C ALA A 72 -9.49 31.28 10.22
N ASN A 73 -10.41 30.82 9.36
CA ASN A 73 -11.25 31.68 8.53
C ASN A 73 -12.66 31.82 9.16
N PRO A 74 -13.10 33.04 9.54
CA PRO A 74 -14.40 33.25 10.20
C PRO A 74 -15.61 32.74 9.42
N GLU A 75 -15.64 32.89 8.10
CA GLU A 75 -16.77 32.46 7.27
C GLU A 75 -16.86 30.94 7.17
N ASN A 76 -15.71 30.29 6.93
CA ASN A 76 -15.65 28.83 6.80
C ASN A 76 -15.83 28.15 8.16
N LYS A 77 -15.39 28.79 9.25
CA LYS A 77 -15.65 28.34 10.62
C LYS A 77 -17.14 28.23 10.91
N GLU A 78 -17.94 29.25 10.62
CA GLU A 78 -19.38 29.24 10.91
C GLU A 78 -20.09 28.12 10.12
N LYS A 79 -19.75 27.99 8.82
CA LYS A 79 -20.25 26.89 7.98
C LYS A 79 -19.86 25.53 8.55
N PHE A 80 -18.60 25.33 8.90
CA PHE A 80 -18.10 24.05 9.44
C PHE A 80 -18.78 23.69 10.78
N GLN A 81 -18.94 24.66 11.69
CA GLN A 81 -19.63 24.46 12.97
C GLN A 81 -21.11 24.09 12.79
N SER A 82 -21.77 24.62 11.77
CA SER A 82 -23.15 24.24 11.45
C SER A 82 -23.26 22.78 11.01
N ILE A 83 -22.28 22.31 10.20
CA ILE A 83 -22.18 20.92 9.75
C ILE A 83 -21.84 20.00 10.94
N GLU A 84 -20.91 20.38 11.82
CA GLU A 84 -20.58 19.60 13.04
C GLU A 84 -21.79 19.44 13.95
N THR A 85 -22.63 20.48 14.08
CA THR A 85 -23.85 20.43 14.88
C THR A 85 -24.88 19.48 14.26
N ALA A 86 -25.09 19.55 12.94
CA ALA A 86 -25.96 18.62 12.22
C ALA A 86 -25.45 17.17 12.32
N TYR A 87 -24.13 16.99 12.17
CA TYR A 87 -23.47 15.69 12.29
C TYR A 87 -23.64 15.08 13.68
N ALA A 88 -23.49 15.87 14.75
CA ALA A 88 -23.70 15.41 16.13
C ALA A 88 -25.15 14.94 16.36
N LYS A 89 -26.13 15.67 15.82
CA LYS A 89 -27.53 15.29 15.93
C LYS A 89 -27.82 13.96 15.22
N ILE A 90 -27.36 13.83 13.97
CA ILE A 90 -27.53 12.59 13.19
C ILE A 90 -26.82 11.41 13.87
N PHE A 91 -25.66 11.64 14.47
CA PHE A 91 -24.95 10.62 15.22
C PHE A 91 -25.76 10.10 16.42
N GLU A 92 -26.39 10.98 17.20
CA GLU A 92 -27.25 10.56 18.31
C GLU A 92 -28.45 9.73 17.81
N GLU A 93 -29.12 10.19 16.75
CA GLU A 93 -30.23 9.46 16.12
C GLU A 93 -29.80 8.08 15.60
N LYS A 94 -28.61 7.99 15.01
CA LYS A 94 -28.00 6.73 14.55
C LYS A 94 -27.72 5.79 15.71
N ARG A 95 -27.06 6.28 16.76
CA ARG A 95 -26.65 5.50 17.92
C ARG A 95 -27.87 4.83 18.58
N ASP A 96 -28.94 5.59 18.78
CA ASP A 96 -30.16 5.08 19.41
C ASP A 96 -30.83 3.98 18.57
N LYS A 97 -30.81 4.11 17.23
CA LYS A 97 -31.31 3.07 16.32
C LYS A 97 -30.41 1.84 16.29
N VAL A 98 -29.08 2.00 16.33
CA VAL A 98 -28.12 0.89 16.39
C VAL A 98 -28.26 0.12 17.69
N GLU A 99 -28.45 0.82 18.81
CA GLU A 99 -28.71 0.18 20.12
C GLU A 99 -30.02 -0.59 20.12
N THR A 100 -31.08 0.00 19.56
CA THR A 100 -32.37 -0.69 19.39
C THR A 100 -32.22 -1.94 18.53
N LEU A 101 -31.55 -1.84 17.38
CA LEU A 101 -31.30 -2.94 16.46
C LEU A 101 -30.53 -4.09 17.14
N ALA A 102 -29.58 -3.78 18.01
CA ALA A 102 -28.79 -4.78 18.73
C ALA A 102 -29.61 -5.59 19.76
N LEU A 103 -30.76 -5.06 20.19
CA LEU A 103 -31.65 -5.67 21.18
C LEU A 103 -32.92 -6.26 20.57
N SER A 104 -33.30 -5.86 19.36
CA SER A 104 -34.50 -6.36 18.67
C SER A 104 -34.36 -7.83 18.27
N GLU A 105 -35.41 -8.61 18.51
CA GLU A 105 -35.55 -10.01 18.06
C GLU A 105 -36.58 -10.16 16.91
N ASP A 106 -37.33 -9.11 16.59
CA ASP A 106 -38.35 -9.10 15.53
C ASP A 106 -37.71 -8.80 14.16
N ASP A 107 -37.73 -9.78 13.26
CA ASP A 107 -37.21 -9.67 11.89
C ASP A 107 -37.77 -8.45 11.13
N THR A 108 -39.03 -8.08 11.35
CA THR A 108 -39.65 -6.94 10.65
C THR A 108 -39.15 -5.60 11.17
N GLU A 109 -38.91 -5.48 12.48
CA GLU A 109 -38.31 -4.31 13.10
C GLU A 109 -36.84 -4.19 12.73
N ILE A 110 -36.10 -5.30 12.70
CA ILE A 110 -34.71 -5.39 12.29
C ILE A 110 -34.53 -4.84 10.85
N GLU A 111 -35.37 -5.27 9.90
CA GLU A 111 -35.26 -4.78 8.53
C GLU A 111 -35.60 -3.29 8.41
N ARG A 112 -36.60 -2.80 9.13
CA ARG A 112 -36.91 -1.36 9.18
C ARG A 112 -35.75 -0.54 9.75
N LEU A 113 -35.15 -1.00 10.86
CA LEU A 113 -34.03 -0.32 11.50
C LEU A 113 -32.79 -0.32 10.61
N LYS A 114 -32.50 -1.41 9.90
CA LYS A 114 -31.41 -1.44 8.90
C LYS A 114 -31.63 -0.41 7.79
N GLU A 115 -32.85 -0.28 7.28
CA GLU A 115 -33.17 0.73 6.27
C GLU A 115 -33.02 2.16 6.80
N ASP A 116 -33.53 2.43 8.00
CA ASP A 116 -33.36 3.73 8.67
C ASP A 116 -31.88 4.08 8.89
N ILE A 117 -31.08 3.14 9.41
CA ILE A 117 -29.64 3.32 9.63
C ILE A 117 -28.93 3.60 8.31
N LYS A 118 -29.27 2.86 7.24
CA LYS A 118 -28.70 3.09 5.91
C LYS A 118 -29.02 4.49 5.37
N ASN A 119 -30.24 4.98 5.58
CA ASN A 119 -30.61 6.35 5.18
C ASN A 119 -29.82 7.39 5.96
N ILE A 120 -29.65 7.18 7.27
CA ILE A 120 -28.82 8.04 8.13
C ILE A 120 -27.34 8.00 7.68
N GLU A 121 -26.80 6.84 7.33
CA GLU A 121 -25.42 6.73 6.81
C GLU A 121 -25.22 7.54 5.52
N GLN A 122 -26.23 7.58 4.65
CA GLN A 122 -26.19 8.43 3.44
C GLN A 122 -26.25 9.93 3.77
N GLU A 123 -26.97 10.32 4.81
CA GLU A 123 -26.96 11.72 5.30
C GLU A 123 -25.63 12.07 5.96
N GLU A 124 -25.05 11.14 6.72
CA GLU A 124 -23.71 11.27 7.31
C GLU A 124 -22.65 11.49 6.21
N GLU A 125 -22.70 10.70 5.14
CA GLU A 125 -21.80 10.84 3.98
C GLU A 125 -21.94 12.21 3.30
N LYS A 126 -23.17 12.70 3.11
CA LYS A 126 -23.41 14.04 2.56
C LYS A 126 -22.79 15.15 3.43
N LEU A 127 -22.96 15.08 4.75
CA LEU A 127 -22.35 16.05 5.66
C LEU A 127 -20.82 16.01 5.61
N ARG A 128 -20.22 14.81 5.49
CA ARG A 128 -18.76 14.68 5.31
C ARG A 128 -18.30 15.29 3.98
N ASP A 129 -19.07 15.13 2.91
CA ASP A 129 -18.74 15.73 1.61
C ASP A 129 -18.92 17.25 1.59
N GLU A 130 -19.92 17.78 2.31
CA GLU A 130 -20.05 19.22 2.57
C GLU A 130 -18.85 19.74 3.38
N ALA A 131 -18.43 19.01 4.41
CA ALA A 131 -17.26 19.37 5.21
C ALA A 131 -15.98 19.41 4.37
N LYS A 132 -15.76 18.40 3.49
CA LYS A 132 -14.65 18.38 2.53
C LYS A 132 -14.70 19.59 1.58
N SER A 133 -15.89 19.97 1.12
CA SER A 133 -16.07 21.14 0.26
C SER A 133 -15.68 22.44 0.97
N VAL A 134 -16.01 22.59 2.26
CA VAL A 134 -15.56 23.72 3.09
C VAL A 134 -14.04 23.73 3.26
N ILE A 135 -13.43 22.57 3.49
CA ILE A 135 -11.97 22.41 3.59
C ILE A 135 -11.28 22.85 2.29
N GLN A 136 -11.76 22.35 1.14
CA GLN A 136 -11.21 22.74 -0.18
C GLN A 136 -11.38 24.23 -0.47
N SER A 137 -12.51 24.83 -0.06
CA SER A 137 -12.73 26.27 -0.21
C SER A 137 -11.79 27.12 0.65
N THR A 138 -11.26 26.55 1.75
CA THR A 138 -10.29 27.24 2.61
C THR A 138 -8.90 27.22 1.99
N ASN A 139 -8.48 26.05 1.49
CA ASN A 139 -7.21 25.90 0.79
C ASN A 139 -7.31 24.69 -0.16
N PRO A 140 -7.25 24.90 -1.49
CA PRO A 140 -7.37 23.84 -2.48
C PRO A 140 -6.29 22.75 -2.39
N ASN A 141 -5.18 23.02 -1.70
CA ASN A 141 -4.09 22.06 -1.52
C ASN A 141 -4.24 21.21 -0.25
N LEU A 142 -5.32 21.38 0.53
CA LEU A 142 -5.57 20.53 1.69
C LEU A 142 -6.05 19.14 1.26
N GLU A 143 -5.47 18.13 1.88
CA GLU A 143 -5.87 16.75 1.70
C GLU A 143 -7.29 16.53 2.23
N THR A 144 -8.21 16.13 1.34
CA THR A 144 -9.60 15.82 1.68
C THR A 144 -9.87 14.36 1.98
N ASN A 145 -8.89 13.48 1.75
CA ASN A 145 -8.96 12.10 2.21
C ASN A 145 -8.27 11.99 3.57
N ASP A 146 -9.05 11.78 4.63
CA ASP A 146 -8.56 11.66 5.99
C ASP A 146 -8.66 10.23 6.55
N THR A 147 -8.97 9.24 5.70
CA THR A 147 -9.15 7.84 6.12
C THR A 147 -7.92 7.28 6.83
N ASP A 148 -6.72 7.70 6.39
CA ASP A 148 -5.45 7.26 6.98
C ASP A 148 -5.24 7.80 8.41
N TYR A 149 -5.97 8.84 8.80
CA TYR A 149 -5.89 9.45 10.13
C TYR A 149 -6.77 8.75 11.16
N VAL A 150 -7.80 7.99 10.74
CA VAL A 150 -8.80 7.36 11.64
C VAL A 150 -8.14 6.57 12.78
N PHE A 151 -7.20 5.69 12.45
CA PHE A 151 -6.51 4.86 13.44
C PHE A 151 -5.63 5.69 14.37
N ILE A 152 -4.92 6.68 13.83
CA ILE A 152 -4.04 7.56 14.62
C ILE A 152 -4.87 8.43 15.57
N SER A 153 -5.97 9.02 15.10
CA SER A 153 -6.87 9.81 15.94
C SER A 153 -7.46 8.96 17.07
N PHE A 154 -7.90 7.73 16.79
CA PHE A 154 -8.37 6.81 17.83
C PHE A 154 -7.31 6.57 18.90
N VAL A 155 -6.08 6.26 18.49
CA VAL A 155 -4.94 6.05 19.39
C VAL A 155 -4.69 7.29 20.25
N MET A 156 -4.61 8.46 19.62
CA MET A 156 -4.25 9.71 20.30
C MET A 156 -5.31 10.16 21.29
N GLN A 157 -6.59 9.90 21.00
CA GLN A 157 -7.71 10.39 21.80
C GLN A 157 -8.12 9.43 22.93
N TYR A 158 -8.00 8.11 22.70
CA TYR A 158 -8.57 7.10 23.61
C TYR A 158 -7.54 6.26 24.36
N LEU A 159 -6.25 6.30 24.01
CA LEU A 159 -5.21 5.53 24.71
C LEU A 159 -4.43 6.36 25.74
N PRO A 160 -3.90 5.72 26.81
CA PRO A 160 -3.04 6.38 27.77
C PRO A 160 -1.74 6.90 27.13
N ALA A 161 -1.24 8.05 27.60
CA ALA A 161 -0.04 8.70 27.06
C ALA A 161 1.19 7.78 26.94
N GLY A 162 1.40 6.85 27.88
CA GLY A 162 2.51 5.89 27.81
C GLY A 162 2.37 4.87 26.66
N ILE A 163 1.15 4.45 26.35
CA ILE A 163 0.85 3.52 25.25
C ILE A 163 0.95 4.25 23.91
N ILE A 164 0.50 5.50 23.83
CA ILE A 164 0.65 6.34 22.65
C ILE A 164 2.14 6.45 22.26
N GLY A 165 2.99 6.81 23.23
CA GLY A 165 4.44 6.92 22.98
C GLY A 165 5.06 5.60 22.53
N LEU A 166 4.66 4.47 23.13
CA LEU A 166 5.12 3.15 22.73
C LEU A 166 4.67 2.80 21.31
N LEU A 167 3.41 3.05 20.96
CA LEU A 167 2.88 2.75 19.63
C LEU A 167 3.61 3.56 18.56
N LEU A 168 3.79 4.87 18.78
CA LEU A 168 4.54 5.72 17.87
C LEU A 168 5.97 5.19 17.68
N ALA A 169 6.65 4.79 18.76
CA ALA A 169 7.98 4.20 18.67
C ALA A 169 7.99 2.91 17.84
N VAL A 170 6.99 2.04 17.99
CA VAL A 170 6.85 0.81 17.19
C VAL A 170 6.58 1.12 15.72
N ILE A 171 5.71 2.10 15.41
CA ILE A 171 5.41 2.54 14.05
C ILE A 171 6.67 3.07 13.37
N PHE A 172 7.40 3.98 14.02
CA PHE A 172 8.66 4.51 13.48
C PHE A 172 9.71 3.42 13.30
N SER A 173 9.84 2.50 14.28
CA SER A 173 10.77 1.38 14.18
C SER A 173 10.44 0.45 12.99
N ALA A 174 9.16 0.15 12.78
CA ALA A 174 8.70 -0.65 11.65
C ALA A 174 8.95 0.05 10.31
N ALA A 175 8.61 1.34 10.21
CA ALA A 175 8.85 2.16 9.01
C ALA A 175 10.34 2.28 8.67
N MET A 176 11.19 2.56 9.66
CA MET A 176 12.64 2.62 9.51
C MET A 176 13.23 1.29 9.07
N SER A 177 12.71 0.17 9.60
CA SER A 177 13.17 -1.17 9.23
C SER A 177 12.84 -1.51 7.77
N SER A 178 11.62 -1.19 7.29
CA SER A 178 11.26 -1.43 5.88
C SER A 178 12.05 -0.54 4.93
N THR A 179 12.10 0.76 5.21
CA THR A 179 12.80 1.75 4.37
C THR A 179 14.30 1.46 4.29
N ALA A 180 14.95 1.11 5.40
CA ALA A 180 16.35 0.71 5.38
C ALA A 180 16.59 -0.54 4.52
N SER A 181 15.69 -1.53 4.58
CA SER A 181 15.76 -2.75 3.78
C SER A 181 15.63 -2.47 2.27
N GLU A 182 14.72 -1.58 1.88
CA GLU A 182 14.47 -1.19 0.49
C GLU A 182 15.62 -0.34 -0.06
N LEU A 183 16.08 0.68 0.68
CA LEU A 183 17.21 1.52 0.28
C LEU A 183 18.50 0.70 0.13
N ASN A 184 18.72 -0.27 1.02
CA ASN A 184 19.86 -1.17 0.91
C ASN A 184 19.73 -2.11 -0.31
N ALA A 185 18.53 -2.61 -0.61
CA ALA A 185 18.29 -3.43 -1.79
C ALA A 185 18.57 -2.63 -3.08
N LEU A 186 18.04 -1.42 -3.21
CA LEU A 186 18.27 -0.53 -4.35
C LEU A 186 19.76 -0.17 -4.51
N ALA A 187 20.44 0.18 -3.42
CA ALA A 187 21.86 0.48 -3.44
C ALA A 187 22.70 -0.74 -3.85
N SER A 188 22.38 -1.92 -3.32
CA SER A 188 23.09 -3.18 -3.64
C SER A 188 22.91 -3.58 -5.10
N THR A 189 21.67 -3.56 -5.62
CA THR A 189 21.37 -3.82 -7.04
C THR A 189 22.08 -2.80 -7.94
N THR A 190 22.07 -1.51 -7.58
CA THR A 190 22.78 -0.48 -8.35
C THR A 190 24.30 -0.71 -8.35
N ILE A 191 24.88 -1.06 -7.20
CA ILE A 191 26.31 -1.36 -7.07
C ILE A 191 26.71 -2.58 -7.87
N ILE A 192 26.03 -3.71 -7.67
CA ILE A 192 26.47 -5.00 -8.18
C ILE A 192 26.12 -5.14 -9.66
N ASP A 193 24.87 -4.83 -10.03
CA ASP A 193 24.33 -5.15 -11.35
C ASP A 193 24.63 -4.09 -12.39
N ILE A 194 24.79 -2.82 -11.97
CA ILE A 194 25.04 -1.69 -12.87
C ILE A 194 26.50 -1.22 -12.73
N TYR A 195 26.88 -0.72 -11.55
CA TYR A 195 28.13 0.00 -11.37
C TYR A 195 29.37 -0.92 -11.49
N LYS A 196 29.41 -2.01 -10.74
CA LYS A 196 30.51 -2.99 -10.78
C LYS A 196 30.55 -3.73 -12.11
N ARG A 197 29.38 -4.11 -12.64
CA ARG A 197 29.30 -4.84 -13.91
C ARG A 197 29.73 -4.01 -15.12
N ASN A 198 29.33 -2.74 -15.21
CA ASN A 198 29.47 -1.95 -16.43
C ASN A 198 30.48 -0.80 -16.34
N ILE A 199 30.71 -0.21 -15.16
CA ILE A 199 31.49 1.04 -15.02
C ILE A 199 32.87 0.78 -14.44
N LYS A 200 32.95 0.19 -13.24
CA LYS A 200 34.22 -0.07 -12.56
C LYS A 200 34.26 -1.52 -12.08
N LYS A 201 34.85 -2.40 -12.89
CA LYS A 201 34.89 -3.86 -12.66
C LYS A 201 35.89 -4.28 -11.57
N ASP A 202 37.05 -3.61 -11.54
CA ASP A 202 38.17 -3.96 -10.66
C ASP A 202 38.40 -2.91 -9.55
N GLY A 203 37.32 -2.45 -8.93
CA GLY A 203 37.40 -1.64 -7.71
C GLY A 203 37.85 -2.45 -6.49
N SER A 204 38.50 -1.81 -5.52
CA SER A 204 38.77 -2.43 -4.22
C SER A 204 37.49 -2.57 -3.39
N GLU A 205 37.50 -3.43 -2.37
CA GLU A 205 36.35 -3.56 -1.45
C GLU A 205 35.99 -2.22 -0.78
N LYS A 206 37.00 -1.43 -0.39
CA LYS A 206 36.81 -0.09 0.16
C LYS A 206 36.08 0.84 -0.82
N HIS A 207 36.42 0.77 -2.11
CA HIS A 207 35.74 1.53 -3.16
C HIS A 207 34.26 1.17 -3.24
N TYR A 208 33.93 -0.12 -3.32
CA TYR A 208 32.53 -0.55 -3.39
C TYR A 208 31.74 -0.24 -2.12
N LEU A 209 32.38 -0.30 -0.95
CA LEU A 209 31.73 0.11 0.29
C LEU A 209 31.35 1.59 0.28
N VAL A 210 32.27 2.48 -0.13
CA VAL A 210 32.00 3.91 -0.23
C VAL A 210 30.94 4.20 -1.29
N ALA A 211 31.07 3.58 -2.47
CA ALA A 211 30.09 3.72 -3.53
C ALA A 211 28.69 3.26 -3.06
N SER A 212 28.59 2.17 -2.30
CA SER A 212 27.31 1.66 -1.81
C SER A 212 26.64 2.68 -0.88
N LYS A 213 27.39 3.28 0.04
CA LYS A 213 26.89 4.36 0.90
C LYS A 213 26.40 5.57 0.11
N LEU A 214 27.11 5.95 -0.97
CA LEU A 214 26.69 7.04 -1.85
C LEU A 214 25.40 6.71 -2.61
N PHE A 215 25.25 5.49 -3.13
CA PHE A 215 24.00 5.06 -3.76
C PHE A 215 22.85 4.97 -2.76
N THR A 216 23.09 4.52 -1.52
CA THR A 216 22.07 4.57 -0.46
C THR A 216 21.60 5.99 -0.21
N LEU A 217 22.52 6.95 -0.11
CA LEU A 217 22.16 8.37 0.05
C LEU A 217 21.38 8.89 -1.17
N PHE A 218 21.83 8.58 -2.38
CA PHE A 218 21.15 8.94 -3.62
C PHE A 218 19.70 8.44 -3.66
N TRP A 219 19.48 7.14 -3.40
CA TRP A 219 18.13 6.57 -3.36
C TRP A 219 17.28 7.14 -2.22
N GLY A 220 17.89 7.48 -1.09
CA GLY A 220 17.22 8.19 0.01
C GLY A 220 16.71 9.57 -0.43
N LEU A 221 17.52 10.34 -1.16
CA LEU A 221 17.11 11.64 -1.70
C LEU A 221 16.00 11.49 -2.76
N VAL A 222 16.09 10.48 -3.62
CA VAL A 222 15.03 10.17 -4.59
C VAL A 222 13.73 9.80 -3.88
N ALA A 223 13.78 8.97 -2.82
CA ALA A 223 12.61 8.59 -2.03
C ALA A 223 11.97 9.79 -1.33
N VAL A 224 12.77 10.68 -0.70
CA VAL A 224 12.26 11.91 -0.07
C VAL A 224 11.63 12.84 -1.11
N SER A 225 12.25 12.97 -2.29
CA SER A 225 11.70 13.77 -3.39
C SER A 225 10.40 13.19 -3.93
N PHE A 226 10.26 11.87 -3.99
CA PHE A 226 9.01 11.22 -4.39
C PHE A 226 7.92 11.38 -3.32
N ALA A 227 8.28 11.30 -2.04
CA ALA A 227 7.35 11.45 -0.93
C ALA A 227 6.61 12.81 -0.95
N THR A 228 7.22 13.88 -1.47
CA THR A 228 6.54 15.18 -1.60
C THR A 228 5.41 15.19 -2.62
N PHE A 229 5.39 14.23 -3.56
CA PHE A 229 4.32 14.09 -4.57
C PHE A 229 3.32 12.99 -4.19
N ALA A 230 3.65 12.13 -3.22
CA ALA A 230 2.83 10.97 -2.85
C ALA A 230 1.46 11.35 -2.25
N GLY A 231 1.33 12.56 -1.67
CA GLY A 231 0.06 13.09 -1.15
C GLY A 231 -0.99 13.39 -2.23
N LEU A 232 -0.68 13.23 -3.51
CA LEU A 232 -1.63 13.34 -4.62
C LEU A 232 -2.37 12.01 -4.90
N LEU A 233 -2.03 10.93 -4.20
CA LEU A 233 -2.62 9.61 -4.42
C LEU A 233 -3.77 9.37 -3.44
N ASP A 234 -4.97 9.08 -3.96
CA ASP A 234 -6.17 8.88 -3.13
C ASP A 234 -6.02 7.72 -2.13
N ASN A 235 -5.42 6.60 -2.55
CA ASN A 235 -5.18 5.45 -1.66
C ASN A 235 -3.78 4.87 -1.91
N LEU A 236 -2.87 5.09 -0.95
CA LEU A 236 -1.48 4.64 -1.05
C LEU A 236 -1.36 3.12 -1.17
N ILE A 237 -2.20 2.36 -0.45
CA ILE A 237 -2.19 0.89 -0.50
C ILE A 237 -2.60 0.41 -1.90
N GLN A 238 -3.62 1.02 -2.48
CA GLN A 238 -4.07 0.71 -3.83
C GLN A 238 -3.00 1.06 -4.87
N ALA A 239 -2.40 2.25 -4.77
CA ALA A 239 -1.37 2.71 -5.69
C ALA A 239 -0.15 1.77 -5.71
N VAL A 240 0.35 1.36 -4.54
CA VAL A 240 1.46 0.40 -4.43
C VAL A 240 1.08 -0.97 -5.02
N ASN A 241 -0.15 -1.42 -4.82
CA ASN A 241 -0.62 -2.70 -5.37
C ASN A 241 -0.77 -2.69 -6.90
N ILE A 242 -1.21 -1.57 -7.47
CA ILE A 242 -1.27 -1.37 -8.93
C ILE A 242 0.15 -1.39 -9.49
N LEU A 243 1.05 -0.58 -8.92
CA LEU A 243 2.45 -0.49 -9.37
C LEU A 243 3.14 -1.86 -9.30
N GLY A 244 2.99 -2.58 -8.19
CA GLY A 244 3.51 -3.93 -8.03
C GLY A 244 2.95 -4.88 -9.08
N SER A 245 1.64 -4.81 -9.37
CA SER A 245 1.00 -5.73 -10.34
C SER A 245 1.41 -5.48 -11.79
N ILE A 246 1.81 -4.25 -12.14
CA ILE A 246 2.31 -3.90 -13.48
C ILE A 246 3.66 -4.56 -13.78
N PHE A 247 4.51 -4.78 -12.76
CA PHE A 247 5.89 -5.29 -12.96
C PHE A 247 6.10 -6.72 -12.47
N TYR A 248 5.50 -7.12 -11.35
CA TYR A 248 5.77 -8.42 -10.72
C TYR A 248 5.38 -9.61 -11.59
N GLY A 249 4.32 -9.50 -12.41
CA GLY A 249 3.96 -10.54 -13.37
C GLY A 249 5.08 -10.85 -14.36
N THR A 250 5.58 -9.82 -15.02
CA THR A 250 6.66 -9.92 -16.02
C THR A 250 7.94 -10.47 -15.39
N ILE A 251 8.33 -9.94 -14.23
CA ILE A 251 9.52 -10.41 -13.50
C ILE A 251 9.40 -11.89 -13.14
N LEU A 252 8.24 -12.30 -12.60
CA LEU A 252 7.99 -13.71 -12.29
C LEU A 252 8.14 -14.59 -13.53
N GLY A 253 7.59 -14.16 -14.67
CA GLY A 253 7.71 -14.89 -15.94
C GLY A 253 9.16 -15.11 -16.34
N ILE A 254 10.02 -14.09 -16.24
CA ILE A 254 11.46 -14.19 -16.53
C ILE A 254 12.11 -15.27 -15.67
N PHE A 255 11.86 -15.23 -14.35
CA PHE A 255 12.43 -16.21 -13.41
C PHE A 255 11.90 -17.63 -13.66
N LEU A 256 10.60 -17.79 -13.96
CA LEU A 256 10.03 -19.10 -14.25
C LEU A 256 10.62 -19.72 -15.51
N VAL A 257 10.78 -18.93 -16.57
CA VAL A 257 11.46 -19.39 -17.79
C VAL A 257 12.91 -19.77 -17.49
N GLY A 258 13.64 -18.90 -16.80
CA GLY A 258 15.06 -19.14 -16.47
C GLY A 258 15.30 -20.38 -15.61
N PHE A 259 14.41 -20.67 -14.65
CA PHE A 259 14.57 -21.83 -13.76
C PHE A 259 14.00 -23.12 -14.33
N PHE A 260 12.80 -23.09 -14.92
CA PHE A 260 12.05 -24.29 -15.30
C PHE A 260 12.08 -24.60 -16.79
N ILE A 261 12.33 -23.62 -17.65
CA ILE A 261 12.32 -23.78 -19.12
C ILE A 261 13.69 -23.42 -19.71
N LYS A 262 14.73 -24.16 -19.27
CA LYS A 262 16.14 -23.96 -19.65
C LYS A 262 16.44 -24.07 -21.15
N LYS A 263 15.46 -24.46 -21.97
CA LYS A 263 15.55 -24.53 -23.43
C LYS A 263 15.42 -23.17 -24.11
N ILE A 264 14.93 -22.14 -23.41
CA ILE A 264 14.74 -20.80 -23.95
C ILE A 264 15.98 -19.96 -23.67
N GLY A 265 16.55 -19.35 -24.72
CA GLY A 265 17.74 -18.51 -24.63
C GLY A 265 17.45 -17.13 -24.02
N GLY A 266 18.47 -16.52 -23.41
CA GLY A 266 18.35 -15.22 -22.74
C GLY A 266 17.82 -14.10 -23.65
N ASP A 267 18.20 -14.09 -24.93
CA ASP A 267 17.70 -13.09 -25.89
C ASP A 267 16.18 -13.19 -26.10
N ALA A 268 15.66 -14.43 -26.19
CA ALA A 268 14.23 -14.68 -26.37
C ALA A 268 13.44 -14.25 -25.13
N VAL A 269 13.98 -14.52 -23.93
CA VAL A 269 13.41 -14.06 -22.65
C VAL A 269 13.41 -12.53 -22.57
N PHE A 270 14.50 -11.88 -22.97
CA PHE A 270 14.61 -10.42 -22.92
C PHE A 270 13.58 -9.74 -23.83
N ILE A 271 13.47 -10.17 -25.09
CA ILE A 271 12.50 -9.62 -26.04
C ILE A 271 11.07 -9.95 -25.58
N GLY A 272 10.83 -11.18 -25.13
CA GLY A 272 9.54 -11.61 -24.59
C GLY A 272 9.10 -10.77 -23.39
N ALA A 273 10.03 -10.42 -22.49
CA ALA A 273 9.77 -9.53 -21.36
C ALA A 273 9.38 -8.11 -21.78
N LEU A 274 10.06 -7.53 -22.77
CA LEU A 274 9.72 -6.19 -23.27
C LEU A 274 8.32 -6.16 -23.90
N ILE A 275 7.98 -7.17 -24.71
CA ILE A 275 6.66 -7.27 -25.34
C ILE A 275 5.58 -7.52 -24.27
N ALA A 276 5.81 -8.43 -23.34
CA ALA A 276 4.89 -8.68 -22.23
C ALA A 276 4.65 -7.42 -21.39
N GLN A 277 5.69 -6.65 -21.10
CA GLN A 277 5.55 -5.38 -20.37
C GLN A 277 4.72 -4.36 -21.16
N ALA A 278 4.92 -4.26 -22.47
CA ALA A 278 4.11 -3.40 -23.32
C ALA A 278 2.63 -3.82 -23.33
N ILE A 279 2.33 -5.12 -23.34
CA ILE A 279 0.96 -5.65 -23.24
C ILE A 279 0.32 -5.29 -21.90
N VAL A 280 1.06 -5.45 -20.79
CA VAL A 280 0.54 -5.09 -19.46
C VAL A 280 0.26 -3.59 -19.36
N LEU A 281 1.15 -2.74 -19.87
CA LEU A 281 0.93 -1.30 -19.93
C LEU A 281 -0.28 -0.94 -20.80
N TYR A 282 -0.45 -1.61 -21.94
CA TYR A 282 -1.63 -1.44 -22.78
C TYR A 282 -2.92 -1.78 -22.02
N PHE A 283 -2.97 -2.90 -21.30
CA PHE A 283 -4.13 -3.23 -20.48
C PHE A 283 -4.37 -2.23 -19.35
N HIS A 284 -3.31 -1.73 -18.71
CA HIS A 284 -3.46 -0.73 -17.66
C HIS A 284 -4.08 0.58 -18.14
N PHE A 285 -3.71 1.08 -19.32
CA PHE A 285 -4.18 2.37 -19.82
C PHE A 285 -5.47 2.29 -20.65
N TYR A 286 -5.77 1.15 -21.28
CA TYR A 286 -6.83 1.05 -22.29
C TYR A 286 -7.91 0.02 -21.96
N THR A 287 -7.87 -0.63 -20.81
CA THR A 287 -8.88 -1.65 -20.44
C THR A 287 -9.31 -1.52 -18.98
N ASP A 288 -10.54 -1.95 -18.70
CA ASP A 288 -11.09 -2.03 -17.33
C ASP A 288 -10.67 -3.32 -16.60
N LEU A 289 -9.54 -3.91 -16.99
CA LEU A 289 -9.06 -5.15 -16.39
C LEU A 289 -8.55 -4.87 -14.97
N ALA A 290 -9.10 -5.60 -13.99
CA ALA A 290 -8.68 -5.45 -12.60
C ALA A 290 -7.17 -5.72 -12.45
N TYR A 291 -6.47 -4.82 -11.77
CA TYR A 291 -5.00 -4.77 -11.74
C TYR A 291 -4.32 -6.07 -11.27
N LEU A 292 -5.01 -6.89 -10.46
CA LEU A 292 -4.52 -8.19 -10.02
C LEU A 292 -4.21 -9.15 -11.18
N TRP A 293 -4.98 -9.05 -12.28
CA TRP A 293 -4.81 -9.87 -13.48
C TRP A 293 -3.55 -9.53 -14.26
N PHE A 294 -2.98 -8.34 -14.10
CA PHE A 294 -1.71 -7.97 -14.74
C PHE A 294 -0.57 -8.92 -14.36
N ASN A 295 -0.62 -9.49 -13.14
CA ASN A 295 0.35 -10.50 -12.72
C ASN A 295 0.27 -11.78 -13.57
N VAL A 296 -0.95 -12.26 -13.82
CA VAL A 296 -1.20 -13.48 -14.61
C VAL A 296 -0.87 -13.23 -16.08
N VAL A 297 -1.36 -12.11 -16.62
CA VAL A 297 -1.10 -11.69 -18.00
C VAL A 297 0.39 -11.52 -18.24
N GLY A 298 1.08 -10.73 -17.42
CA GLY A 298 2.51 -10.48 -17.57
C GLY A 298 3.33 -11.76 -17.51
N CYS A 299 3.08 -12.62 -16.52
CA CYS A 299 3.78 -13.89 -16.37
C CYS A 299 3.54 -14.83 -17.57
N GLY A 300 2.28 -15.02 -17.95
CA GLY A 300 1.91 -15.87 -19.08
C GLY A 300 2.45 -15.34 -20.40
N ALA A 301 2.37 -14.03 -20.63
CA ALA A 301 2.89 -13.37 -21.82
C ALA A 301 4.41 -13.59 -21.97
N VAL A 302 5.19 -13.42 -20.89
CA VAL A 302 6.64 -13.70 -20.95
C VAL A 302 6.89 -15.14 -21.37
N ILE A 303 6.22 -16.11 -20.73
CA ILE A 303 6.45 -17.54 -21.01
C ILE A 303 6.11 -17.86 -22.47
N ILE A 304 4.92 -17.45 -22.93
CA ILE A 304 4.40 -17.78 -24.27
C ILE A 304 5.23 -17.09 -25.36
N ILE A 305 5.49 -15.79 -25.21
CA ILE A 305 6.21 -15.00 -26.22
C ILE A 305 7.66 -15.46 -26.31
N SER A 306 8.33 -15.68 -25.18
CA SER A 306 9.72 -16.15 -25.17
C SER A 306 9.84 -17.53 -25.82
N TRP A 307 8.88 -18.42 -25.56
CA TRP A 307 8.83 -19.73 -26.20
C TRP A 307 8.62 -19.64 -27.71
N PHE A 308 7.73 -18.77 -28.18
CA PHE A 308 7.48 -18.57 -29.60
C PHE A 308 8.71 -17.98 -30.32
N ILE A 309 9.36 -16.98 -29.72
CA ILE A 309 10.60 -16.39 -30.25
C ILE A 309 11.69 -17.45 -30.36
N GLU A 310 11.85 -18.30 -29.34
CA GLU A 310 12.84 -19.38 -29.34
C GLU A 310 12.57 -20.40 -30.45
N ILE A 311 11.31 -20.75 -30.71
CA ILE A 311 10.95 -21.65 -31.82
C ILE A 311 11.33 -21.04 -33.17
N ILE A 312 11.06 -19.75 -33.37
CA ILE A 312 11.42 -19.05 -34.61
C ILE A 312 12.94 -19.01 -34.77
N LYS A 313 13.67 -18.70 -33.70
CA LYS A 313 15.14 -18.65 -33.71
C LYS A 313 15.75 -19.99 -34.09
N ASN A 314 15.23 -21.08 -33.52
CA ASN A 314 15.71 -22.45 -33.80
C ASN A 314 15.31 -22.96 -35.19
N ARG A 315 14.28 -22.38 -35.85
CA ARG A 315 13.95 -22.69 -37.25
C ARG A 315 14.85 -21.98 -38.26
N ASN A 316 15.45 -20.87 -37.85
CA ASN A 316 16.29 -20.02 -38.71
C ASN A 316 17.80 -20.27 -38.52
N SER A 317 18.18 -21.17 -37.61
CA SER A 317 19.55 -21.61 -37.36
C SER A 317 19.78 -23.02 -37.88
#